data_AF-A0AAD5H554-F1
#
_entry.id   AF-A0AAD5H554-F1
#
_cell.length_a   1.000
_cell.length_b   1.000
_cell.length_c   1.000
_cell.angle_alpha   90.00
_cell.angle_beta   90.00
_cell.angle_gamma   90.00
#
_symmetry.space_group_name_H-M   'P 1'
#
loop_
_entity.id
_entity.type
_entity.pdbx_description
1 polymer ?
#
loop_
_entity_poly.entity_id
_entity_poly.type
_entity_poly.pdbx_seq_one_letter_code
_entity_poly.pdbx_strand_id
1 'polypeptide(L)'
;MTVAAYSLTASRLILLTIIVCIVRDPKQHTELHAVLRCYLAAVIAELLWRRSCRRSPHGGSFARWRHLALPAFALCDVLMSRYGVVRAGLDISAAVPGGGLRDSIHHIVLLVLSSRFTSNLFLWALCHRAIYMVPAQLAVVYHHWRANADNCAATVLAAPSAVARTHTVARALAGLQLGGLPNELLHRSLTPAEECHTVLAWQQLMFGLALPLLAQLSIESRLWVQHQAERRQRRLPPERSRLAWLYHAVHSMADLDILHAVVLGLLLSAVLHLLAIAVSVER
;
A
#
# COMPACT_ATOMS: atom_id res chain seq x y z
N MET A 1 -12.29 4.23 -20.42
CA MET A 1 -11.14 5.05 -19.96
C MET A 1 -9.90 4.16 -19.94
N THR A 2 -8.77 4.58 -20.51
CA THR A 2 -7.58 3.70 -20.68
C THR A 2 -6.68 3.73 -19.43
N VAL A 3 -5.96 2.63 -19.13
CA VAL A 3 -5.00 2.51 -18.01
C VAL A 3 -3.99 3.67 -17.98
N ALA A 4 -3.61 4.18 -19.14
CA ALA A 4 -2.73 5.34 -19.28
C ALA A 4 -3.31 6.65 -18.70
N ALA A 5 -4.64 6.82 -18.71
CA ALA A 5 -5.30 7.99 -18.12
C ALA A 5 -5.24 7.95 -16.60
N TYR A 6 -5.51 6.78 -15.99
CA TYR A 6 -5.41 6.60 -14.53
C TYR A 6 -4.00 6.87 -14.01
N SER A 7 -2.98 6.28 -14.65
CA SER A 7 -1.58 6.46 -14.28
C SER A 7 -1.11 7.91 -14.42
N LEU A 8 -1.61 8.66 -15.42
CA LEU A 8 -1.31 10.09 -15.56
C LEU A 8 -2.00 10.93 -14.47
N THR A 9 -3.26 10.66 -14.17
CA THR A 9 -3.99 11.35 -13.09
C THR A 9 -3.30 11.11 -11.75
N ALA A 10 -2.89 9.88 -11.47
CA ALA A 10 -2.11 9.54 -10.28
C ALA A 10 -0.80 10.35 -10.21
N SER A 11 -0.02 10.40 -11.28
CA SER A 11 1.22 11.18 -11.34
C SER A 11 1.01 12.68 -11.04
N ARG A 12 -0.11 13.25 -11.51
CA ARG A 12 -0.47 14.66 -11.26
C ARG A 12 -0.90 14.90 -9.81
N LEU A 13 -1.68 13.99 -9.24
CA LEU A 13 -2.08 14.06 -7.83
C LEU A 13 -0.85 13.98 -6.92
N ILE A 14 0.07 13.05 -7.20
CA ILE A 14 1.33 12.91 -6.48
C ILE A 14 2.14 14.21 -6.55
N LEU A 15 2.29 14.80 -7.74
CA LEU A 15 2.98 16.07 -7.92
C LEU A 15 2.38 17.17 -7.04
N LEU A 16 1.06 17.31 -7.06
CA LEU A 16 0.34 18.31 -6.26
C LEU A 16 0.57 18.08 -4.76
N THR A 17 0.44 16.84 -4.29
CA THR A 17 0.67 16.49 -2.88
C THR A 17 2.09 16.86 -2.44
N ILE A 18 3.11 16.51 -3.23
CA ILE A 18 4.51 16.83 -2.91
C ILE A 18 4.74 18.33 -2.85
N ILE A 19 4.19 19.11 -3.79
CA ILE A 19 4.31 20.57 -3.80
C ILE A 19 3.66 21.16 -2.55
N VAL A 20 2.46 20.70 -2.19
CA VAL A 20 1.75 21.15 -0.98
C VAL A 20 2.58 20.83 0.27
N CYS A 21 3.16 19.63 0.36
CA CYS A 21 4.04 19.26 1.47
C CYS A 21 5.28 20.17 1.53
N ILE A 22 5.98 20.40 0.42
CA ILE A 22 7.18 21.28 0.39
C ILE A 22 6.84 22.72 0.81
N VAL A 23 5.68 23.23 0.42
CA VAL A 23 5.27 24.61 0.74
C VAL A 23 4.85 24.75 2.21
N ARG A 24 4.23 23.72 2.79
CA ARG A 24 3.70 23.75 4.16
C ARG A 24 4.68 23.27 5.22
N ASP A 25 5.71 22.52 4.85
CA ASP A 25 6.67 21.96 5.80
C ASP A 25 7.61 23.05 6.36
N PRO A 26 7.71 23.23 7.68
CA PRO A 26 8.66 24.15 8.28
C PRO A 26 10.10 23.79 7.91
N LYS A 27 10.91 24.79 7.54
CA LYS A 27 12.30 24.66 7.04
C LYS A 27 13.27 23.90 7.96
N GLN A 28 12.86 23.54 9.16
CA GLN A 28 13.70 22.88 10.17
C GLN A 28 13.97 21.40 9.87
N HIS A 29 13.19 20.74 9.02
CA HIS A 29 13.40 19.33 8.65
C HIS A 29 14.14 19.19 7.31
N THR A 30 15.47 19.31 7.31
CA THR A 30 16.30 19.22 6.09
C THR A 30 16.18 17.88 5.36
N GLU A 31 16.02 16.80 6.11
CA GLU A 31 15.89 15.43 5.56
C GLU A 31 14.54 15.25 4.85
N LEU A 32 13.44 15.69 5.45
CA LEU A 32 12.11 15.64 4.83
C LEU A 32 12.10 16.46 3.53
N HIS A 33 12.70 17.65 3.51
CA HIS A 33 12.86 18.44 2.29
C HIS A 33 13.69 17.72 1.22
N ALA A 34 14.77 17.04 1.60
CA ALA A 34 15.60 16.29 0.65
C ALA A 34 14.80 15.15 0.00
N VAL A 35 14.06 14.38 0.79
CA VAL A 35 13.19 13.31 0.29
C VAL A 35 12.09 13.87 -0.61
N LEU A 36 11.39 14.93 -0.19
CA LEU A 36 10.33 15.55 -0.99
C LEU A 36 10.86 16.08 -2.33
N ARG A 37 12.08 16.64 -2.36
CA ARG A 37 12.75 17.04 -3.61
C ARG A 37 13.10 15.85 -4.49
N CYS A 38 13.55 14.73 -3.92
CA CYS A 38 13.77 13.48 -4.67
C CYS A 38 12.47 12.96 -5.29
N TYR A 39 11.36 12.96 -4.55
CA TYR A 39 10.05 12.61 -5.09
C TYR A 39 9.62 13.57 -6.20
N LEU A 40 9.78 14.88 -6.00
CA LEU A 40 9.47 15.89 -7.01
C LEU A 40 10.27 15.63 -8.30
N ALA A 41 11.57 15.40 -8.17
CA ALA A 41 12.44 15.09 -9.31
C ALA A 41 12.03 13.79 -10.02
N ALA A 42 11.70 12.73 -9.27
CA ALA A 42 11.23 11.47 -9.84
C ALA A 42 9.91 11.63 -10.61
N VAL A 43 8.93 12.37 -10.05
CA VAL A 43 7.65 12.65 -10.71
C VAL A 43 7.85 13.49 -11.97
N ILE A 44 8.67 14.54 -11.90
CA ILE A 44 8.95 15.39 -13.05
C ILE A 44 9.66 14.58 -14.14
N ALA A 45 10.68 13.79 -13.79
CA ALA A 45 11.38 12.93 -14.73
C ALA A 45 10.42 11.95 -15.43
N GLU A 46 9.50 11.36 -14.68
CA GLU A 46 8.46 10.46 -15.21
C GLU A 46 7.50 11.18 -16.17
N LEU A 47 7.03 12.38 -15.81
CA LEU A 47 6.15 13.17 -16.67
C LEU A 47 6.86 13.63 -17.96
N LEU A 48 8.13 14.03 -17.85
CA LEU A 48 8.97 14.40 -18.99
C LEU A 48 9.25 13.20 -19.90
N TRP A 49 9.56 12.03 -19.32
CA TRP A 49 9.72 10.77 -20.03
C TRP A 49 8.47 10.42 -20.82
N ARG A 50 7.30 10.41 -20.18
CA ARG A 50 6.00 10.16 -20.83
C ARG A 50 5.73 11.14 -21.98
N ARG A 51 6.05 12.41 -21.78
CA ARG A 51 5.89 13.45 -22.82
C ARG A 51 6.84 13.19 -24.00
N SER A 52 8.07 12.80 -23.73
CA SER A 52 9.07 12.44 -24.76
C SER A 52 8.59 11.22 -25.55
N CYS A 53 8.18 10.14 -24.87
CA CYS A 53 7.66 8.93 -25.53
C CYS A 53 6.44 9.22 -26.41
N ARG A 54 5.51 10.09 -26.00
CA ARG A 54 4.35 10.45 -26.83
C ARG A 54 4.71 11.12 -28.16
N ARG A 55 5.85 11.80 -28.21
CA ARG A 55 6.34 12.52 -29.39
C ARG A 55 7.19 11.65 -30.31
N SER A 56 7.67 10.51 -29.83
CA SER A 56 8.49 9.60 -30.63
C SER A 56 7.63 8.76 -31.57
N PRO A 57 7.98 8.65 -32.86
CA PRO A 57 7.27 7.79 -33.83
C PRO A 57 7.33 6.30 -33.46
N HIS A 58 8.37 5.88 -32.70
CA HIS A 58 8.49 4.53 -32.12
C HIS A 58 8.11 4.46 -30.64
N GLY A 59 7.56 5.54 -30.08
CA GLY A 59 7.04 5.64 -28.72
C GLY A 59 5.73 4.89 -28.49
N GLY A 60 5.64 3.69 -29.08
CA GLY A 60 4.53 2.77 -28.97
C GLY A 60 4.30 2.30 -27.54
N SER A 61 3.23 1.52 -27.37
CA SER A 61 2.76 0.92 -26.11
C SER A 61 3.93 0.55 -25.18
N PHE A 62 4.91 -0.22 -25.64
CA PHE A 62 5.98 -0.81 -24.84
C PHE A 62 6.95 0.19 -24.17
N ALA A 63 7.32 1.28 -24.85
CA ALA A 63 8.19 2.33 -24.27
C ALA A 63 7.47 3.13 -23.17
N ARG A 64 6.13 3.18 -23.21
CA ARG A 64 5.29 3.84 -22.21
C ARG A 64 5.17 3.06 -20.90
N TRP A 65 5.57 1.78 -20.85
CA TRP A 65 5.48 0.93 -19.65
C TRP A 65 6.80 0.82 -18.86
N ARG A 66 7.92 1.32 -19.41
CA ARG A 66 9.18 1.44 -18.68
C ARG A 66 9.11 2.69 -17.80
N HIS A 67 8.53 2.56 -16.62
CA HIS A 67 8.53 3.65 -15.64
C HIS A 67 9.76 3.51 -14.75
N LEU A 68 10.75 4.38 -14.99
CA LEU A 68 11.93 4.55 -14.12
C LEU A 68 11.54 5.09 -12.73
N ALA A 69 10.34 5.68 -12.63
CA ALA A 69 9.86 6.28 -11.40
C ALA A 69 9.62 5.26 -10.30
N LEU A 70 9.16 4.04 -10.63
CA LEU A 70 8.80 3.05 -9.61
C LEU A 70 9.96 2.73 -8.66
N PRO A 71 11.17 2.33 -9.13
CA PRO A 71 12.31 2.16 -8.24
C PRO A 71 12.65 3.41 -7.45
N ALA A 72 12.53 4.60 -8.05
CA ALA A 72 12.81 5.86 -7.37
C ALA A 72 11.80 6.16 -6.25
N PHE A 73 10.50 5.96 -6.50
CA PHE A 73 9.45 6.10 -5.49
C PHE A 73 9.62 5.09 -4.37
N ALA A 74 9.85 3.82 -4.70
CA ALA A 74 10.11 2.77 -3.70
C ALA A 74 11.36 3.09 -2.87
N LEU A 75 12.44 3.55 -3.50
CA LEU A 75 13.66 3.96 -2.80
C LEU A 75 13.41 5.15 -1.87
N CYS A 76 12.75 6.21 -2.34
CA CYS A 76 12.42 7.37 -1.51
C CYS A 76 11.58 6.97 -0.31
N ASP A 77 10.64 6.04 -0.52
CA ASP A 77 9.73 5.57 0.52
C ASP A 77 10.45 4.71 1.57
N VAL A 78 11.38 3.84 1.14
CA VAL A 78 12.30 3.13 2.04
C VAL A 78 13.17 4.11 2.83
N LEU A 79 13.72 5.15 2.19
CA LEU A 79 14.55 6.15 2.85
C LEU A 79 13.74 6.94 3.90
N MET A 80 12.51 7.35 3.61
CA MET A 80 11.62 7.96 4.60
C MET A 80 11.41 7.08 5.83
N SER A 81 11.33 5.75 5.63
CA SER A 81 11.19 4.78 6.72
C SER A 81 12.44 4.77 7.58
N ARG A 82 13.59 4.68 6.92
CA ARG A 82 14.89 4.55 7.57
C ARG A 82 15.30 5.80 8.34
N TYR A 83 14.97 6.98 7.84
CA TYR A 83 15.32 8.25 8.47
C TYR A 83 14.24 8.78 9.43
N GLY A 84 13.24 7.97 9.79
CA GLY A 84 12.25 8.35 10.80
C GLY A 84 11.40 9.56 10.43
N VAL A 85 11.27 9.87 9.13
CA VAL A 85 10.55 11.06 8.64
C VAL A 85 9.08 11.04 9.07
N VAL A 86 8.47 9.84 9.07
CA VAL A 86 7.08 9.66 9.52
C VAL A 86 6.95 9.93 11.02
N ARG A 87 7.87 9.40 11.83
CA ARG A 87 7.92 9.67 13.27
C ARG A 87 8.08 11.15 13.56
N ALA A 88 8.97 11.85 12.85
CA ALA A 88 9.13 13.29 12.99
C ALA A 88 7.82 14.05 12.71
N GLY A 89 7.06 13.63 11.68
CA GLY A 89 5.73 14.18 11.38
C GLY A 89 4.67 13.87 12.46
N LEU A 90 4.77 12.70 13.11
CA LEU A 90 3.88 12.33 14.21
C LEU A 90 4.20 13.11 15.49
N ASP A 91 5.47 13.34 15.79
CA ASP A 91 5.90 14.06 16.99
C ASP A 91 5.56 15.56 16.96
N ILE A 92 5.42 16.16 15.77
CA ILE A 92 4.88 17.53 15.62
C ILE A 92 3.34 17.58 15.61
N SER A 93 2.67 16.43 15.51
CA SER A 93 1.21 16.36 15.52
C SER A 93 0.72 16.45 16.96
N ALA A 94 0.00 17.53 17.28
CA ALA A 94 -0.54 17.72 18.63
C ALA A 94 -1.56 16.61 18.97
N ALA A 95 -1.54 16.14 20.22
CA ALA A 95 -2.60 15.30 20.75
C ALA A 95 -3.95 16.04 20.67
N VAL A 96 -5.02 15.33 20.30
CA VAL A 96 -6.34 15.96 20.22
C VAL A 96 -6.88 16.21 21.63
N PRO A 97 -7.36 17.42 21.95
CA PRO A 97 -7.66 17.78 23.33
C PRO A 97 -9.01 17.28 23.88
N GLY A 98 -9.77 16.39 23.24
CA GLY A 98 -11.12 16.10 23.74
C GLY A 98 -11.82 14.86 23.20
N GLY A 99 -12.18 13.96 24.13
CA GLY A 99 -12.87 12.70 23.87
C GLY A 99 -14.06 12.80 22.92
N GLY A 100 -14.34 11.69 22.21
CA GLY A 100 -15.51 11.55 21.34
C GLY A 100 -15.15 11.09 19.92
N LEU A 101 -16.04 11.37 18.96
CA LEU A 101 -15.88 10.96 17.56
C LEU A 101 -14.67 11.62 16.90
N ARG A 102 -14.39 12.88 17.22
CA ARG A 102 -13.27 13.64 16.64
C ARG A 102 -11.92 13.02 16.98
N ASP A 103 -11.74 12.59 18.22
CA ASP A 103 -10.53 11.86 18.66
C ASP A 103 -10.38 10.53 17.94
N SER A 104 -11.47 9.77 17.80
CA SER A 104 -11.45 8.49 17.07
C SER A 104 -11.06 8.70 15.61
N ILE A 105 -11.64 9.71 14.93
CA ILE A 105 -11.29 10.04 13.55
C ILE A 105 -9.83 10.45 13.46
N HIS A 106 -9.35 11.31 14.36
CA HIS A 106 -7.96 11.74 14.36
C HIS A 106 -7.01 10.56 14.58
N HIS A 107 -7.29 9.67 15.54
CA HIS A 107 -6.49 8.48 15.77
C HIS A 107 -6.46 7.54 14.56
N ILE A 108 -7.62 7.33 13.91
CA ILE A 108 -7.68 6.57 12.65
C ILE A 108 -6.81 7.23 11.58
N VAL A 109 -6.87 8.56 11.45
CA VAL A 109 -6.01 9.31 10.50
C VAL A 109 -4.54 9.11 10.85
N LEU A 110 -4.15 9.17 12.12
CA LEU A 110 -2.77 8.91 12.55
C LEU A 110 -2.33 7.48 12.20
N LEU A 111 -3.15 6.46 12.44
CA LEU A 111 -2.85 5.08 12.05
C LEU A 111 -2.72 4.92 10.53
N VAL A 112 -3.63 5.55 9.77
CA VAL A 112 -3.60 5.60 8.30
C VAL A 112 -2.32 6.24 7.77
N LEU A 113 -1.89 7.36 8.37
CA LEU A 113 -0.64 8.02 8.00
C LEU A 113 0.58 7.19 8.39
N SER A 114 0.54 6.58 9.58
CA SER A 114 1.64 5.78 10.15
C SER A 114 1.86 4.46 9.44
N SER A 115 0.78 3.84 8.92
CA SER A 115 0.86 2.62 8.13
C SER A 115 1.38 2.88 6.73
N ARG A 116 1.36 4.13 6.26
CA ARG A 116 1.91 4.55 4.96
C ARG A 116 1.31 3.81 3.76
N PHE A 117 0.13 3.19 3.92
CA PHE A 117 -0.49 2.50 2.79
C PHE A 117 -0.82 3.48 1.66
N THR A 118 -0.97 4.77 1.95
CA THR A 118 -1.20 5.81 0.93
C THR A 118 -0.03 5.91 -0.05
N SER A 119 1.23 5.85 0.41
CA SER A 119 2.39 5.81 -0.49
C SER A 119 2.41 4.53 -1.34
N ASN A 120 2.01 3.40 -0.74
CA ASN A 120 1.85 2.13 -1.47
C ASN A 120 0.74 2.21 -2.52
N LEU A 121 -0.41 2.81 -2.20
CA LEU A 121 -1.51 3.02 -3.15
C LEU A 121 -1.07 3.90 -4.33
N PHE A 122 -0.24 4.92 -4.10
CA PHE A 122 0.31 5.71 -5.19
C PHE A 122 1.19 4.88 -6.12
N LEU A 123 2.04 4.01 -5.56
CA LEU A 123 2.84 3.08 -6.36
C LEU A 123 1.96 2.12 -7.17
N TRP A 124 0.89 1.59 -6.59
CA TRP A 124 -0.09 0.76 -7.31
C TRP A 124 -0.82 1.54 -8.41
N ALA A 125 -1.17 2.80 -8.15
CA ALA A 125 -1.85 3.67 -9.11
C ALA A 125 -0.99 4.03 -10.34
N LEU A 126 0.32 3.77 -10.31
CA LEU A 126 1.15 3.85 -11.51
C LEU A 126 0.80 2.76 -12.55
N CYS A 127 0.01 1.75 -12.15
CA CYS A 127 -0.57 0.69 -12.99
C CYS A 127 0.45 -0.20 -13.71
N HIS A 128 1.49 -0.61 -13.00
CA HIS A 128 2.45 -1.59 -13.52
C HIS A 128 1.89 -3.01 -13.54
N ARG A 129 2.47 -3.88 -14.38
CA ARG A 129 2.16 -5.32 -14.32
C ARG A 129 2.42 -5.86 -12.91
N ALA A 130 1.47 -6.62 -12.37
CA ALA A 130 1.53 -7.19 -11.03
C ALA A 130 2.85 -7.93 -10.77
N ILE A 131 3.34 -8.70 -11.75
CA ILE A 131 4.60 -9.47 -11.64
C ILE A 131 5.84 -8.61 -11.33
N TYR A 132 5.89 -7.36 -11.80
CA TYR A 132 6.98 -6.44 -11.50
C TYR A 132 6.72 -5.64 -10.22
N MET A 133 5.45 -5.50 -9.86
CA MET A 133 5.03 -4.69 -8.71
C MET A 133 5.17 -5.42 -7.39
N VAL A 134 4.84 -6.72 -7.37
CA VAL A 134 4.87 -7.53 -6.15
C VAL A 134 6.23 -7.49 -5.46
N PRO A 135 7.39 -7.71 -6.12
CA PRO A 135 8.68 -7.67 -5.42
C PRO A 135 9.01 -6.29 -4.84
N ALA A 136 8.70 -5.21 -5.57
CA ALA A 136 8.92 -3.85 -5.09
C ALA A 136 8.04 -3.52 -3.88
N GLN A 137 6.76 -3.89 -3.95
CA GLN A 137 5.79 -3.66 -2.87
C GLN A 137 6.11 -4.48 -1.63
N LEU A 138 6.56 -5.73 -1.79
CA LEU A 138 7.02 -6.55 -0.67
C LEU A 138 8.24 -5.92 0.02
N ALA A 139 9.21 -5.41 -0.74
CA ALA A 139 10.34 -4.70 -0.16
C ALA A 139 9.91 -3.43 0.60
N VAL A 140 9.01 -2.65 0.03
CA VAL A 140 8.47 -1.44 0.67
C VAL A 140 7.72 -1.78 1.97
N VAL A 141 6.78 -2.73 1.92
CA VAL A 141 6.01 -3.19 3.10
C VAL A 141 6.93 -3.71 4.19
N TYR A 142 7.94 -4.50 3.83
CA TYR A 142 8.94 -5.00 4.78
C TYR A 142 9.69 -3.86 5.49
N HIS A 143 10.11 -2.84 4.74
CA HIS A 143 10.80 -1.68 5.31
C HIS A 143 9.89 -0.78 6.15
N HIS A 144 8.61 -0.66 5.79
CA HIS A 144 7.63 0.04 6.63
C HIS A 144 7.42 -0.69 7.93
N TRP A 145 7.19 -1.99 7.86
CA TRP A 145 6.99 -2.81 9.04
C TRP A 145 8.21 -2.75 9.96
N ARG A 146 9.44 -2.76 9.43
CA ARG A 146 10.64 -2.52 10.26
C ARG A 146 10.61 -1.21 11.06
N ALA A 147 10.08 -0.15 10.48
CA ALA A 147 9.94 1.17 11.12
C ALA A 147 8.67 1.35 11.97
N ASN A 148 7.73 0.40 11.97
CA ASN A 148 6.48 0.53 12.72
C ASN A 148 6.71 0.68 14.23
N ALA A 149 7.74 0.02 14.78
CA ALA A 149 8.10 0.16 16.19
C ALA A 149 8.42 1.62 16.57
N ASP A 150 9.19 2.31 15.72
CA ASP A 150 9.54 3.72 15.92
C ASP A 150 8.32 4.63 15.80
N ASN A 151 7.43 4.34 14.84
CA ASN A 151 6.19 5.09 14.68
C ASN A 151 5.26 4.90 15.89
N CYS A 152 5.10 3.66 16.37
CA CYS A 152 4.28 3.37 17.56
C CYS A 152 4.84 3.99 18.84
N ALA A 153 6.15 4.23 18.91
CA ALA A 153 6.80 4.94 19.99
C ALA A 153 6.65 6.48 19.90
N ALA A 154 6.07 7.02 18.82
CA ALA A 154 5.81 8.45 18.70
C ALA A 154 4.85 8.91 19.80
N THR A 155 5.09 10.11 20.33
CA THR A 155 4.38 10.64 21.51
C THR A 155 2.85 10.63 21.36
N VAL A 156 2.36 10.96 20.17
CA VAL A 156 0.93 10.99 19.85
C VAL A 156 0.27 9.61 19.80
N LEU A 157 1.01 8.55 19.43
CA LEU A 157 0.50 7.18 19.38
C LEU A 157 0.69 6.43 20.70
N ALA A 158 1.72 6.78 21.46
CA ALA A 158 1.98 6.23 22.79
C ALA A 158 1.10 6.86 23.89
N ALA A 159 0.36 7.93 23.58
CA ALA A 159 -0.54 8.58 24.54
C ALA A 159 -1.62 7.60 25.05
N PRO A 160 -2.04 7.68 26.34
CA PRO A 160 -3.01 6.74 26.90
C PRO A 160 -4.34 6.65 26.14
N SER A 161 -4.82 7.77 25.61
CA SER A 161 -6.03 7.81 24.78
C SER A 161 -5.85 7.07 23.45
N ALA A 162 -4.70 7.21 22.80
CA ALA A 162 -4.37 6.52 21.56
C ALA A 162 -4.17 5.01 21.79
N VAL A 163 -3.54 4.63 22.91
CA VAL A 163 -3.40 3.23 23.32
C VAL A 163 -4.77 2.56 23.51
N ALA A 164 -5.70 3.20 24.23
CA ALA A 164 -7.04 2.65 24.43
C ALA A 164 -7.81 2.44 23.11
N ARG A 165 -7.62 3.33 22.14
CA ARG A 165 -8.21 3.23 20.80
C ARG A 165 -7.56 2.12 19.98
N THR A 166 -6.23 2.04 20.00
CA THR A 166 -5.46 0.99 19.35
C THR A 166 -5.88 -0.39 19.86
N HIS A 167 -5.99 -0.55 21.18
CA HIS A 167 -6.48 -1.78 21.81
C HIS A 167 -7.89 -2.17 21.33
N THR A 168 -8.78 -1.19 21.11
CA THR A 168 -10.11 -1.44 20.55
C THR A 168 -10.04 -1.97 19.11
N VAL A 169 -9.15 -1.41 18.28
CA VAL A 169 -8.91 -1.89 16.91
C VAL A 169 -8.28 -3.29 16.92
N ALA A 170 -7.28 -3.52 17.76
CA ALA A 170 -6.61 -4.81 17.92
C ALA A 170 -7.60 -5.91 18.33
N ARG A 171 -8.50 -5.63 19.29
CA ARG A 171 -9.58 -6.57 19.67
C ARG A 171 -10.55 -6.84 18.53
N ALA A 172 -10.91 -5.83 17.75
CA ALA A 172 -11.77 -6.03 16.59
C ALA A 172 -11.10 -6.93 15.53
N LEU A 173 -9.80 -6.75 15.28
CA LEU A 173 -9.02 -7.61 14.38
C LEU A 173 -8.86 -9.04 14.92
N ALA A 174 -8.70 -9.21 16.23
CA ALA A 174 -8.73 -10.52 16.87
C ALA A 174 -10.07 -11.24 16.64
N GLY A 175 -11.18 -10.50 16.68
CA GLY A 175 -12.51 -11.03 16.37
C GLY A 175 -12.73 -11.47 14.93
N LEU A 176 -11.88 -11.05 13.98
CA LEU A 176 -11.93 -11.52 12.58
C LEU A 176 -11.36 -12.94 12.40
N GLN A 177 -10.71 -13.48 13.44
CA GLN A 177 -10.15 -14.82 13.38
C GLN A 177 -11.29 -15.83 13.52
N LEU A 178 -11.67 -16.42 12.39
CA LEU A 178 -12.58 -17.55 12.35
C LEU A 178 -11.94 -18.67 13.19
N GLY A 179 -12.54 -19.00 14.34
CA GLY A 179 -12.02 -19.99 15.28
C GLY A 179 -11.67 -21.29 14.55
N GLY A 180 -10.47 -21.84 14.81
CA GLY A 180 -10.02 -23.09 14.19
C GLY A 180 -8.55 -23.13 13.77
N LEU A 181 -7.81 -22.02 13.84
CA LEU A 181 -6.36 -22.03 13.65
C LEU A 181 -5.67 -22.14 15.02
N PRO A 182 -5.15 -23.33 15.41
CA PRO A 182 -4.39 -23.47 16.64
C PRO A 182 -3.10 -22.69 16.49
N ASN A 183 -3.04 -21.51 17.09
CA ASN A 183 -1.83 -20.71 17.12
C ASN A 183 -1.66 -20.11 18.51
N GLU A 184 -0.60 -20.53 19.20
CA GLU A 184 -0.19 -20.07 20.52
C GLU A 184 0.00 -18.54 20.55
N LEU A 185 0.39 -17.95 19.42
CA LEU A 185 0.54 -16.50 19.28
C LEU A 185 -0.78 -15.73 19.45
N LEU A 186 -1.92 -16.39 19.26
CA LEU A 186 -3.26 -15.79 19.43
C LEU A 186 -3.72 -15.71 20.88
N HIS A 187 -3.19 -16.61 21.71
CA HIS A 187 -3.57 -16.72 23.12
C HIS A 187 -2.67 -15.86 24.01
N ARG A 188 -1.56 -15.38 23.45
CA ARG A 188 -0.68 -14.40 24.10
C ARG A 188 -1.36 -13.03 24.17
N SER A 189 -1.37 -12.45 25.37
CA SER A 189 -1.70 -11.04 25.54
C SER A 189 -0.57 -10.19 24.95
N LEU A 190 -0.93 -9.33 23.99
CA LEU A 190 0.00 -8.37 23.39
C LEU A 190 0.14 -7.16 24.30
N THR A 191 1.36 -6.63 24.39
CA THR A 191 1.63 -5.32 24.99
C THR A 191 1.05 -4.19 24.12
N PRO A 192 0.79 -3.00 24.67
CA PRO A 192 0.29 -1.86 23.89
C PRO A 192 1.12 -1.53 22.63
N ALA A 193 2.46 -1.69 22.73
CA ALA A 193 3.36 -1.47 21.61
C ALA A 193 3.20 -2.55 20.53
N GLU A 194 3.09 -3.82 20.93
CA GLU A 194 2.84 -4.94 20.01
C GLU A 194 1.45 -4.83 19.34
N GLU A 195 0.43 -4.34 20.06
CA GLU A 195 -0.90 -4.08 19.49
C GLU A 195 -0.84 -3.02 18.40
N CYS A 196 -0.19 -1.88 18.66
CA CYS A 196 0.01 -0.84 17.66
C CYS A 196 0.78 -1.37 16.44
N HIS A 197 1.87 -2.10 16.68
CA HIS A 197 2.69 -2.69 15.65
C HIS A 197 1.89 -3.65 14.76
N THR A 198 1.08 -4.51 15.39
CA THR A 198 0.20 -5.48 14.71
C THR A 198 -0.84 -4.77 13.86
N VAL A 199 -1.50 -3.73 14.38
CA VAL A 199 -2.50 -2.95 13.65
C VAL A 199 -1.87 -2.30 12.41
N LEU A 200 -0.71 -1.65 12.55
CA LEU A 200 -0.01 -1.03 11.42
C LEU A 200 0.45 -2.06 10.38
N ALA A 201 1.01 -3.19 10.83
CA ALA A 201 1.44 -4.27 9.94
C ALA A 201 0.25 -4.87 9.18
N TRP A 202 -0.88 -5.11 9.84
CA TRP A 202 -2.10 -5.57 9.19
C TRP A 202 -2.61 -4.56 8.15
N GLN A 203 -2.63 -3.26 8.47
CA GLN A 203 -3.04 -2.22 7.52
C GLN A 203 -2.12 -2.18 6.29
N GLN A 204 -0.80 -2.31 6.48
CA GLN A 204 0.17 -2.37 5.39
C GLN A 204 -0.05 -3.59 4.49
N LEU A 205 -0.22 -4.76 5.09
CA LEU A 205 -0.47 -5.99 4.36
C LEU A 205 -1.81 -5.94 3.61
N MET A 206 -2.87 -5.46 4.25
CA MET A 206 -4.21 -5.46 3.67
C MET A 206 -4.38 -4.36 2.62
N PHE A 207 -4.15 -3.10 3.00
CA PHE A 207 -4.39 -1.94 2.15
C PHE A 207 -3.19 -1.55 1.28
N GLY A 208 -1.97 -1.87 1.71
CA GLY A 208 -0.75 -1.58 0.96
C GLY A 208 -0.36 -2.66 -0.04
N LEU A 209 -0.78 -3.91 0.15
CA LEU A 209 -0.35 -5.03 -0.68
C LEU A 209 -1.53 -5.86 -1.23
N ALA A 210 -2.32 -6.49 -0.36
CA ALA A 210 -3.28 -7.51 -0.77
C ALA A 210 -4.43 -6.95 -1.61
N LEU A 211 -5.16 -5.93 -1.11
CA LEU A 211 -6.27 -5.33 -1.84
C LEU A 211 -5.84 -4.72 -3.18
N PRO A 212 -4.76 -3.90 -3.24
CA PRO A 212 -4.31 -3.36 -4.52
C PRO A 212 -3.82 -4.44 -5.50
N LEU A 213 -3.15 -5.49 -5.01
CA LEU A 213 -2.74 -6.62 -5.84
C LEU A 213 -3.95 -7.35 -6.44
N LEU A 214 -4.97 -7.63 -5.62
CA LEU A 214 -6.21 -8.25 -6.10
C LEU A 214 -6.92 -7.38 -7.14
N ALA A 215 -6.98 -6.07 -6.92
CA ALA A 215 -7.54 -5.13 -7.90
C ALA A 215 -6.74 -5.14 -9.21
N GLN A 216 -5.42 -5.09 -9.12
CA GLN A 216 -4.53 -5.11 -10.29
C GLN A 216 -4.65 -6.43 -11.06
N LEU A 217 -4.61 -7.58 -10.38
CA LEU A 217 -4.81 -8.89 -10.98
C LEU A 217 -6.18 -9.03 -11.63
N SER A 218 -7.23 -8.44 -11.05
CA SER A 218 -8.57 -8.42 -11.65
C SER A 218 -8.64 -7.57 -12.92
N ILE A 219 -7.92 -6.45 -12.97
CA ILE A 219 -7.82 -5.63 -14.19
C ILE A 219 -7.05 -6.41 -15.26
N GLU A 220 -5.91 -6.98 -14.90
CA GLU A 220 -5.06 -7.75 -15.82
C GLU A 220 -5.76 -9.00 -16.35
N SER A 221 -6.52 -9.71 -15.52
CA SER A 221 -7.27 -10.89 -15.95
C SER A 221 -8.34 -10.56 -16.99
N ARG A 222 -9.07 -9.44 -16.82
CA ARG A 222 -10.04 -8.94 -17.82
C ARG A 222 -9.37 -8.59 -19.15
N LEU A 223 -8.23 -7.92 -19.10
CA LEU A 223 -7.43 -7.62 -20.30
C LEU A 223 -6.91 -8.88 -20.98
N TRP A 224 -6.49 -9.88 -20.19
CA TRP A 224 -6.07 -11.17 -20.69
C TRP A 224 -7.21 -11.93 -21.39
N VAL A 225 -8.44 -11.91 -20.86
CA VAL A 225 -9.61 -12.53 -21.51
C VAL A 225 -9.90 -11.89 -22.86
N GLN A 226 -9.85 -10.55 -22.94
CA GLN A 226 -9.99 -9.83 -24.22
C GLN A 226 -8.90 -10.26 -25.20
N HIS A 227 -7.65 -10.36 -24.75
CA HIS A 227 -6.54 -10.83 -25.56
C HIS A 227 -6.75 -12.27 -26.05
N GLN A 228 -7.24 -13.18 -25.22
CA GLN A 228 -7.56 -14.55 -25.64
C GLN A 228 -8.68 -14.58 -26.68
N ALA A 229 -9.69 -13.70 -26.59
CA ALA A 229 -10.72 -13.59 -27.60
C ALA A 229 -10.15 -13.14 -28.97
N GLU A 230 -9.28 -12.13 -28.98
CA GLU A 230 -8.58 -11.66 -30.19
C GLU A 230 -7.70 -12.76 -30.81
N ARG A 231 -6.96 -13.51 -29.99
CA ARG A 231 -6.14 -14.64 -30.46
C ARG A 231 -7.00 -15.71 -31.12
N ARG A 232 -8.14 -16.07 -30.50
CA ARG A 232 -9.11 -17.03 -31.07
C ARG A 232 -9.63 -16.56 -32.42
N GLN A 233 -10.03 -15.30 -32.55
CA GLN A 233 -10.48 -14.72 -33.82
C GLN A 233 -9.40 -14.81 -34.92
N ARG A 234 -8.13 -14.65 -34.54
CA ARG A 234 -6.97 -14.75 -35.45
C ARG A 234 -6.44 -16.18 -35.63
N ARG A 235 -7.13 -17.20 -35.10
CA ARG A 235 -6.69 -18.61 -35.13
C ARG A 235 -5.29 -18.83 -34.55
N LEU A 236 -4.88 -18.00 -33.61
CA LEU A 236 -3.62 -18.14 -32.89
C LEU A 236 -3.83 -19.10 -31.70
N PRO A 237 -2.80 -19.91 -31.34
CA PRO A 237 -2.90 -20.79 -30.19
C PRO A 237 -3.10 -19.99 -28.89
N PRO A 238 -3.84 -20.55 -27.91
CA PRO A 238 -4.06 -19.90 -26.62
C PRO A 238 -2.75 -19.77 -25.83
N GLU A 239 -2.68 -18.77 -24.95
CA GLU A 239 -1.51 -18.63 -24.07
C GLU A 239 -1.58 -19.63 -22.92
N ARG A 240 -0.46 -20.34 -22.65
CA ARG A 240 -0.38 -21.41 -21.65
C ARG A 240 0.67 -21.15 -20.55
N SER A 241 1.01 -19.89 -20.29
CA SER A 241 1.98 -19.55 -19.25
C SER A 241 1.39 -19.74 -17.84
N ARG A 242 2.24 -19.85 -16.81
CA ARG A 242 1.79 -19.83 -15.40
C ARG A 242 0.99 -18.56 -15.07
N LEU A 243 1.35 -17.45 -15.70
CA LEU A 243 0.64 -16.18 -15.57
C LEU A 243 -0.75 -16.24 -16.20
N ALA A 244 -0.91 -16.92 -17.35
CA ALA A 244 -2.21 -17.16 -17.96
C ALA A 244 -3.11 -18.04 -17.06
N TRP A 245 -2.52 -19.05 -16.40
CA TRP A 245 -3.25 -19.84 -15.39
C TRP A 245 -3.72 -18.97 -14.22
N LEU A 246 -2.85 -18.11 -13.68
CA LEU A 246 -3.21 -17.19 -12.60
C LEU A 246 -4.34 -16.23 -13.02
N TYR A 247 -4.24 -15.62 -14.21
CA TYR A 247 -5.29 -14.74 -14.71
C TYR A 247 -6.61 -15.47 -14.93
N HIS A 248 -6.56 -16.72 -15.40
CA HIS A 248 -7.77 -17.55 -15.51
C HIS A 248 -8.40 -17.80 -14.13
N ALA A 249 -7.61 -18.20 -13.13
CA ALA A 249 -8.10 -18.41 -11.77
C ALA A 249 -8.68 -17.14 -11.14
N VAL A 250 -8.02 -15.98 -11.32
CA VAL A 250 -8.54 -14.69 -10.85
C VAL A 250 -9.81 -14.30 -11.57
N HIS A 251 -9.90 -14.55 -12.88
CA HIS A 251 -11.10 -14.28 -13.64
C HIS A 251 -12.28 -15.16 -13.19
N SER A 252 -12.06 -16.45 -12.96
CA SER A 252 -13.12 -17.34 -12.45
C SER A 252 -13.62 -16.94 -11.06
N MET A 253 -12.80 -16.25 -10.26
CA MET A 253 -13.25 -15.69 -8.98
C MET A 253 -14.17 -14.48 -9.13
N ALA A 254 -14.26 -13.86 -10.31
CA ALA A 254 -15.16 -12.73 -10.54
C ALA A 254 -16.65 -13.14 -10.55
N ASP A 255 -16.93 -14.43 -10.77
CA ASP A 255 -18.27 -15.01 -10.77
C ASP A 255 -18.70 -15.52 -9.39
N LEU A 256 -17.87 -15.33 -8.35
CA LEU A 256 -18.25 -15.65 -6.98
C LEU A 256 -19.40 -14.76 -6.53
N ASP A 257 -20.36 -15.36 -5.83
CA ASP A 257 -21.39 -14.59 -5.16
C ASP A 257 -20.78 -13.70 -4.04
N ILE A 258 -21.57 -12.73 -3.58
CA ILE A 258 -21.15 -11.78 -2.55
C ILE A 258 -20.75 -12.51 -1.26
N LEU A 259 -21.42 -13.61 -0.92
CA LEU A 259 -21.14 -14.38 0.30
C LEU A 259 -19.75 -15.00 0.25
N HIS A 260 -19.40 -15.67 -0.85
CA HIS A 260 -18.07 -16.25 -1.06
C HIS A 260 -16.99 -15.18 -1.10
N ALA A 261 -17.25 -14.04 -1.74
CA ALA A 261 -16.32 -12.92 -1.75
C ALA A 261 -16.06 -12.37 -0.33
N VAL A 262 -17.11 -12.25 0.50
CA VAL A 262 -16.99 -11.84 1.90
C VAL A 262 -16.22 -12.87 2.71
N VAL A 263 -16.53 -14.17 2.58
CA VAL A 263 -15.83 -15.24 3.31
C VAL A 263 -14.33 -15.27 2.94
N LEU A 264 -13.99 -15.20 1.65
CA LEU A 264 -12.60 -15.14 1.22
C LEU A 264 -11.89 -13.88 1.70
N GLY A 265 -12.59 -12.73 1.70
CA GLY A 265 -12.07 -11.48 2.24
C GLY A 265 -11.77 -11.57 3.75
N LEU A 266 -12.65 -12.22 4.52
CA LEU A 266 -12.46 -12.46 5.94
C LEU A 266 -11.30 -13.43 6.19
N LEU A 267 -11.22 -14.53 5.45
CA LEU A 267 -10.11 -15.50 5.54
C LEU A 267 -8.77 -14.84 5.22
N LEU A 268 -8.71 -14.06 4.13
CA LEU A 268 -7.51 -13.31 3.77
C LEU A 268 -7.13 -12.34 4.89
N SER A 269 -8.08 -11.55 5.40
CA SER A 269 -7.84 -10.62 6.50
C SER A 269 -7.32 -11.32 7.75
N ALA A 270 -7.88 -12.47 8.11
CA ALA A 270 -7.45 -13.28 9.26
C ALA A 270 -6.02 -13.81 9.08
N VAL A 271 -5.68 -14.33 7.89
CA VAL A 271 -4.32 -14.79 7.56
C VAL A 271 -3.32 -13.64 7.63
N LEU A 272 -3.67 -12.47 7.09
CA LEU A 272 -2.80 -11.29 7.15
C LEU A 272 -2.66 -10.76 8.59
N HIS A 273 -3.70 -10.88 9.42
CA HIS A 273 -3.63 -10.53 10.84
C HIS A 273 -2.70 -11.49 11.61
N LEU A 274 -2.76 -12.79 11.33
CA LEU A 274 -1.81 -13.76 11.90
C LEU A 274 -0.37 -13.46 11.53
N LEU A 275 -0.14 -13.14 10.25
CA LEU A 275 1.17 -12.69 9.80
C LEU A 275 1.57 -11.43 10.56
N ALA A 276 0.68 -10.43 10.69
CA ALA A 276 0.91 -9.19 11.43
C ALA A 276 1.24 -9.40 12.92
N ILE A 277 0.69 -10.41 13.57
CA ILE A 277 1.04 -10.78 14.96
C ILE A 277 2.43 -11.39 15.02
N ALA A 278 2.67 -12.45 14.21
CA ALA A 278 3.94 -13.18 14.21
C ALA A 278 5.13 -12.22 14.05
N VAL A 279 4.94 -11.26 13.16
CA VAL A 279 5.94 -10.29 12.80
C VAL A 279 6.10 -9.12 13.79
N SER A 280 5.11 -8.91 14.64
CA SER A 280 5.13 -7.88 15.68
C SER A 280 5.79 -8.36 16.96
N VAL A 281 5.79 -9.67 17.20
CA VAL A 281 6.31 -10.34 18.41
C VAL A 281 7.79 -10.75 18.28
N GLU A 282 8.32 -10.94 17.07
CA GLU A 282 9.71 -11.37 16.80
C GLU A 282 10.80 -10.30 17.05
N ARG A 283 10.69 -9.47 18.10
CA ARG A 283 11.75 -8.50 18.46
C ARG A 283 12.19 -8.57 19.90
#